data_AF-A0A7D9JYB4-F1
#
_entry.id   AF-A0A7D9JYB4-F1
#
_cell.length_a   1.000
_cell.length_b   1.000
_cell.length_c   1.000
_cell.angle_alpha   90.00
_cell.angle_beta   90.00
_cell.angle_gamma   90.00
#
_symmetry.space_group_name_H-M   'P 1'
#
loop_
_entity.id
_entity.type
_entity.pdbx_description
1 polymer ?
#
loop_
_entity_poly.entity_id
_entity_poly.type
_entity_poly.pdbx_seq_one_letter_code
_entity_poly.pdbx_strand_id
1 'polypeptide(L)'
;QANPVCPKDGASLNEKEIFLDGYTKRELMSLELHCLNNECDWFGAGKDLQAHIDSCEYTVIICVHTPCKAKIKRSLLAEHLKEECLYRSVQCENCQETLPFASVEQHVSESCQAAPLTCEYCQLTNIPRKEMRNHQTEECEEIDVECDFKSIGCDYTKVSKRKELRKHYKDASRFHIRLLLRFIFELQGGMQNLAPKFENFATKQLVLDEVNRVKDGISAEIKTMESKFSTMMGTVDGLIRRLENVDLNGASSSNGSGSNAEIRQVEVRMGKEIEKLQAKNNRLETQLREAMEARERYQNKMEQIDQSVAVITARFADLEPREPSQTKVNYNGVLLWKIEGYQRKRQDAVNGVKTTIFSPYFYTSEFGYKMCAKLYMNGDGFGKGSHLSLFFVVMKGDYDALLTWPLQKKITMMLLDQGMEII
;
A
#
# COMPACT_ATOMS: atom_id res chain seq x y z
N GLN A 1 -11.39 76.18 -10.42
CA GLN A 1 -12.40 75.33 -9.75
C GLN A 1 -13.64 76.18 -9.54
N ALA A 2 -14.71 75.92 -10.30
CA ALA A 2 -16.00 76.53 -9.99
C ALA A 2 -16.50 75.86 -8.70
N ASN A 3 -16.79 76.63 -7.65
CA ASN A 3 -17.45 76.12 -6.46
C ASN A 3 -18.95 76.14 -6.75
N PRO A 4 -19.57 74.98 -7.07
CA PRO A 4 -20.97 74.96 -7.43
C PRO A 4 -21.78 75.32 -6.18
N VAL A 5 -22.60 76.37 -6.27
CA VAL A 5 -23.50 76.81 -5.22
C VAL A 5 -24.94 76.68 -5.71
N CYS A 6 -25.86 76.35 -4.81
CA CYS A 6 -27.27 76.25 -5.13
C CYS A 6 -27.82 77.63 -5.58
N PRO A 7 -28.47 77.73 -6.75
CA PRO A 7 -28.96 79.01 -7.26
C PRO A 7 -30.16 79.58 -6.50
N LYS A 8 -30.75 78.84 -5.54
CA LYS A 8 -31.87 79.32 -4.71
C LYS A 8 -31.46 79.85 -3.34
N ASP A 9 -30.49 79.23 -2.68
CA ASP A 9 -30.11 79.56 -1.29
C ASP A 9 -28.60 79.82 -1.11
N GLY A 10 -27.80 79.67 -2.16
CA GLY A 10 -26.36 79.96 -2.15
C GLY A 10 -25.51 78.95 -1.38
N ALA A 11 -26.09 77.84 -0.91
CA ALA A 11 -25.35 76.81 -0.19
C ALA A 11 -24.33 76.10 -1.09
N SER A 12 -23.17 75.75 -0.53
CA SER A 12 -22.11 75.04 -1.25
C SER A 12 -22.56 73.60 -1.55
N LEU A 13 -22.60 73.22 -2.83
CA LEU A 13 -23.03 71.88 -3.25
C LEU A 13 -21.86 70.89 -3.11
N ASN A 14 -22.05 69.84 -2.31
CA ASN A 14 -21.11 68.73 -2.19
C ASN A 14 -21.49 67.63 -3.20
N GLU A 15 -20.52 67.04 -3.90
CA GLU A 15 -20.73 66.00 -4.92
C GLU A 15 -21.47 64.76 -4.38
N LYS A 16 -21.39 64.53 -3.06
CA LYS A 16 -22.12 63.46 -2.34
C LYS A 16 -23.59 63.77 -2.03
N GLU A 17 -24.02 65.01 -2.22
CA GLU A 17 -25.38 65.51 -1.92
C GLU A 17 -26.17 65.81 -3.20
N ILE A 18 -25.59 65.54 -4.37
CA ILE A 18 -26.21 65.75 -5.69
C ILE A 18 -26.78 64.40 -6.16
N PHE A 19 -28.08 64.38 -6.45
CA PHE A 19 -28.70 63.25 -7.14
C PHE A 19 -28.51 63.44 -8.65
N LEU A 20 -27.81 62.50 -9.30
CA LEU A 20 -27.74 62.44 -10.76
C LEU A 20 -29.17 62.28 -11.30
N ASP A 21 -29.60 63.25 -12.11
CA ASP A 21 -30.91 63.22 -12.73
C ASP A 21 -30.99 62.03 -13.71
N GLY A 22 -31.58 60.94 -13.22
CA GLY A 22 -31.83 59.75 -14.00
C GLY A 22 -33.02 59.91 -14.96
N TYR A 23 -33.68 61.07 -15.01
CA TYR A 23 -34.81 61.32 -15.91
C TYR A 23 -34.47 60.99 -17.35
N THR A 24 -33.38 61.55 -17.90
CA THR A 24 -32.93 61.24 -19.28
C THR A 24 -32.67 59.75 -19.49
N LYS A 25 -32.05 59.07 -18.51
CA LYS A 25 -31.81 57.62 -18.59
C LYS A 25 -33.11 56.82 -18.56
N ARG A 26 -34.08 57.22 -17.74
CA ARG A 26 -35.40 56.58 -17.67
C ARG A 26 -36.18 56.76 -18.97
N GLU A 27 -36.22 57.98 -19.50
CA GLU A 27 -36.87 58.28 -20.78
C GLU A 27 -36.24 57.47 -21.92
N LEU A 28 -34.91 57.43 -22.01
CA LEU A 28 -34.20 56.62 -23.02
C LEU A 28 -34.51 55.12 -22.91
N MET A 29 -34.65 54.59 -21.69
CA MET A 29 -34.96 53.18 -21.45
C MET A 29 -36.43 52.83 -21.71
N SER A 30 -37.33 53.82 -21.68
CA SER A 30 -38.74 53.67 -22.02
C SER A 30 -39.05 53.86 -23.50
N LEU A 31 -38.11 54.38 -24.31
CA LEU A 31 -38.27 54.46 -25.76
C LEU A 31 -38.42 53.06 -26.35
N GLU A 32 -39.36 52.91 -27.30
CA GLU A 32 -39.51 51.70 -28.09
C GLU A 32 -38.52 51.72 -29.25
N LEU A 33 -37.74 50.64 -29.38
CA LEU A 33 -36.65 50.50 -30.34
C LEU A 33 -36.84 49.22 -31.16
N HIS A 34 -36.40 49.26 -32.41
CA HIS A 34 -36.25 48.07 -33.25
C HIS A 34 -34.88 47.41 -33.04
N CYS A 35 -34.81 46.10 -33.28
CA CYS A 35 -33.53 45.40 -33.34
C CYS A 35 -32.64 45.97 -34.47
N LEU A 36 -31.32 46.05 -34.21
CA LEU A 36 -30.33 46.50 -35.20
C LEU A 36 -30.08 45.45 -36.30
N ASN A 37 -30.51 44.21 -36.10
CA ASN A 37 -30.43 43.18 -37.12
C ASN A 37 -31.63 43.32 -38.06
N ASN A 38 -31.39 43.67 -39.33
CA ASN A 38 -32.44 43.93 -40.32
C ASN A 38 -33.39 42.76 -40.59
N GLU A 39 -32.99 41.53 -40.25
CA GLU A 39 -33.80 40.31 -40.41
C GLU A 39 -34.64 39.99 -39.15
N CYS A 40 -34.52 40.81 -38.10
CA CYS A 40 -35.21 40.60 -36.83
C CYS A 40 -36.35 41.60 -36.64
N ASP A 41 -37.56 41.08 -36.51
CA ASP A 41 -38.78 41.88 -36.31
C ASP A 41 -39.01 42.34 -34.86
N TRP A 42 -38.04 42.15 -33.97
CA TRP A 42 -38.21 42.50 -32.56
C TRP A 42 -38.35 44.02 -32.38
N PHE A 43 -39.35 44.39 -31.59
CA PHE A 43 -39.67 45.77 -31.22
C PHE A 43 -40.09 45.80 -29.75
N GLY A 44 -39.49 46.68 -28.96
CA GLY A 44 -39.76 46.77 -27.53
C GLY A 44 -39.02 47.90 -26.83
N ALA A 45 -39.23 48.03 -25.52
CA ALA A 45 -38.60 49.09 -24.73
C ALA A 45 -37.08 48.93 -24.65
N GLY A 46 -36.33 50.04 -24.63
CA GLY A 46 -34.87 50.04 -24.58
C GLY A 46 -34.26 49.26 -23.40
N LYS A 47 -34.97 49.19 -22.26
CA LYS A 47 -34.59 48.33 -21.12
C LYS A 47 -34.51 46.83 -21.46
N ASP A 48 -35.28 46.36 -22.44
CA ASP A 48 -35.42 44.94 -22.81
C ASP A 48 -34.53 44.58 -24.02
N LEU A 49 -33.94 45.58 -24.69
CA LEU A 49 -33.13 45.41 -25.90
C LEU A 49 -31.91 44.51 -25.66
N GLN A 50 -31.22 44.64 -24.53
CA GLN A 50 -30.04 43.82 -24.24
C GLN A 50 -30.42 42.33 -24.10
N ALA A 51 -31.49 42.03 -23.36
CA ALA A 51 -31.98 40.66 -23.18
C ALA A 51 -32.41 40.03 -24.52
N HIS A 52 -32.97 40.84 -25.41
CA HIS A 52 -33.24 40.42 -26.78
C HIS A 52 -31.94 40.14 -27.55
N ILE A 53 -30.96 41.05 -27.59
CA ILE A 53 -29.69 40.86 -28.31
C ILE A 53 -28.98 39.57 -27.88
N ASP A 54 -29.02 39.27 -26.58
CA ASP A 54 -28.41 38.07 -25.98
C ASP A 54 -29.07 36.76 -26.43
N SER A 55 -30.27 36.81 -26.98
CA SER A 55 -31.04 35.66 -27.48
C SER A 55 -31.39 35.73 -28.98
N CYS A 56 -31.17 36.87 -29.64
CA CYS A 56 -31.53 37.10 -31.02
C CYS A 56 -30.80 36.15 -31.99
N GLU A 57 -31.59 35.43 -32.80
CA GLU A 57 -31.13 34.42 -33.77
C GLU A 57 -30.26 35.01 -34.89
N TYR A 58 -30.47 36.30 -35.21
CA TYR A 58 -29.78 37.01 -36.28
C TYR A 58 -28.49 37.68 -35.82
N THR A 59 -28.24 37.75 -34.50
CA THR A 59 -27.00 38.30 -33.96
C THR A 59 -25.81 37.46 -34.41
N VAL A 60 -24.80 38.12 -34.96
CA VAL A 60 -23.52 37.50 -35.31
C VAL A 60 -22.71 37.29 -34.04
N ILE A 61 -22.51 36.02 -33.70
CA ILE A 61 -21.71 35.57 -32.56
C ILE A 61 -20.40 34.96 -33.05
N ILE A 62 -19.42 34.87 -32.16
CA ILE A 62 -18.21 34.10 -32.41
C ILE A 62 -18.44 32.64 -32.05
N CYS A 63 -17.83 31.72 -32.82
CA CYS A 63 -17.86 30.30 -32.50
C CYS A 63 -17.42 30.06 -31.05
N VAL A 64 -18.11 29.14 -30.36
CA VAL A 64 -17.83 28.76 -28.96
C VAL A 64 -16.43 28.20 -28.77
N HIS A 65 -15.82 27.65 -29.83
CA HIS A 65 -14.45 27.17 -29.81
C HIS A 65 -13.49 28.34 -30.09
N THR A 66 -12.77 28.77 -29.05
CA THR A 66 -11.77 29.86 -29.11
C THR A 66 -10.79 29.77 -30.29
N PRO A 67 -10.29 28.58 -30.68
CA PRO A 67 -9.40 28.45 -31.83
C PRO A 67 -10.06 28.72 -33.20
N CYS A 68 -11.38 28.51 -33.32
CA CYS A 68 -12.10 28.64 -34.58
C CYS A 68 -12.27 30.10 -35.02
N LYS A 69 -12.61 31.01 -34.09
CA LYS A 69 -12.82 32.46 -34.32
C LYS A 69 -13.82 32.84 -35.43
N ALA A 70 -14.56 31.88 -36.00
CA ALA A 70 -15.55 32.16 -37.03
C ALA A 70 -16.69 33.04 -36.48
N LYS A 71 -17.13 34.01 -37.28
CA LYS A 71 -18.29 34.86 -37.00
C LYS A 71 -19.51 34.27 -37.71
N ILE A 72 -20.51 33.86 -36.95
CA ILE A 72 -21.64 33.05 -37.42
C ILE A 72 -22.94 33.65 -36.88
N LYS A 73 -24.01 33.67 -37.67
CA LYS A 73 -25.35 34.00 -37.16
C LYS A 73 -25.76 32.97 -36.11
N ARG A 74 -26.36 33.39 -34.99
CA ARG A 74 -26.74 32.46 -33.92
C ARG A 74 -27.62 31.29 -34.41
N SER A 75 -28.53 31.53 -35.36
CA SER A 75 -29.34 30.50 -36.00
C SER A 75 -28.52 29.41 -36.72
N LEU A 76 -27.37 29.76 -37.28
CA LEU A 76 -26.50 28.85 -38.04
C LEU A 76 -25.39 28.21 -37.20
N LEU A 77 -25.30 28.53 -35.90
CA LEU A 77 -24.26 27.97 -35.03
C LEU A 77 -24.36 26.45 -34.94
N ALA A 78 -25.57 25.88 -34.89
CA ALA A 78 -25.76 24.44 -34.79
C ALA A 78 -25.24 23.69 -36.02
N GLU A 79 -25.52 24.21 -37.22
CA GLU A 79 -25.03 23.63 -38.48
C GLU A 79 -23.50 23.76 -38.59
N HIS A 80 -22.95 24.93 -38.26
CA HIS A 80 -21.51 25.13 -38.20
C HIS A 80 -20.82 24.11 -37.27
N LEU A 81 -21.33 23.93 -36.06
CA LEU A 81 -20.76 22.98 -35.08
C LEU A 81 -20.92 21.52 -35.51
N LYS A 82 -21.84 21.21 -36.43
CA LYS A 82 -22.07 19.85 -36.90
C LYS A 82 -21.20 19.50 -38.11
N GLU A 83 -21.07 20.41 -39.08
CA GLU A 83 -20.50 20.07 -40.39
C GLU A 83 -19.19 20.82 -40.69
N GLU A 84 -19.03 22.06 -40.24
CA GLU A 84 -17.95 22.94 -40.70
C GLU A 84 -16.81 23.13 -39.70
N CYS A 85 -17.14 23.16 -38.40
CA CYS A 85 -16.16 23.52 -37.38
C CYS A 85 -15.08 22.44 -37.28
N LEU A 86 -13.83 22.81 -37.53
CA LEU A 86 -12.68 21.90 -37.34
C LEU A 86 -12.50 21.49 -35.87
N TYR A 87 -13.07 22.26 -34.94
CA TYR A 87 -13.01 21.97 -33.51
C TYR A 87 -14.30 21.34 -32.98
N ARG A 88 -15.20 20.90 -33.87
CA ARG A 88 -16.38 20.13 -33.45
C ARG A 88 -15.97 18.81 -32.79
N SER A 89 -16.75 18.40 -31.81
CA SER A 89 -16.58 17.11 -31.15
C SER A 89 -17.05 15.99 -32.07
N VAL A 90 -16.16 15.05 -32.39
CA VAL A 90 -16.46 13.83 -33.13
C VAL A 90 -15.96 12.62 -32.36
N GLN A 91 -16.55 11.45 -32.62
CA GLN A 91 -16.09 10.18 -32.06
C GLN A 91 -15.11 9.52 -33.02
N CYS A 92 -14.00 9.03 -32.49
CA CYS A 92 -13.07 8.20 -33.26
C CYS A 92 -13.74 6.88 -33.66
N GLU A 93 -13.71 6.51 -34.94
CA GLU A 93 -14.35 5.29 -35.45
C GLU A 93 -13.73 4.01 -34.85
N ASN A 94 -12.46 4.07 -34.44
CA ASN A 94 -11.73 2.93 -33.92
C ASN A 94 -11.89 2.74 -32.40
N CYS A 95 -11.77 3.80 -31.60
CA CYS A 95 -11.81 3.71 -30.13
C CYS A 95 -13.04 4.36 -29.47
N GLN A 96 -13.89 5.05 -30.23
CA GLN A 96 -15.08 5.76 -29.75
C GLN A 96 -14.81 6.93 -28.79
N GLU A 97 -13.55 7.32 -28.62
CA GLU A 97 -13.17 8.51 -27.85
C GLU A 97 -13.69 9.78 -28.54
N THR A 98 -14.16 10.77 -27.76
CA THR A 98 -14.66 12.04 -28.29
C THR A 98 -13.55 13.08 -28.29
N LEU A 99 -13.19 13.58 -29.48
CA LEU A 99 -12.10 14.54 -29.68
C LEU A 99 -12.47 15.61 -30.70
N PRO A 100 -11.77 16.76 -30.74
CA PRO A 100 -11.91 17.73 -31.82
C PRO A 100 -11.60 17.11 -33.19
N PHE A 101 -12.39 17.41 -34.21
CA PHE A 101 -12.19 16.89 -35.57
C PHE A 101 -10.76 17.12 -36.10
N ALA A 102 -10.18 18.29 -35.83
CA ALA A 102 -8.82 18.65 -36.22
C ALA A 102 -7.73 17.74 -35.62
N SER A 103 -8.00 17.04 -34.52
CA SER A 103 -7.01 16.13 -33.88
C SER A 103 -7.24 14.66 -34.17
N VAL A 104 -8.29 14.29 -34.94
CA VAL A 104 -8.62 12.88 -35.21
C VAL A 104 -7.53 12.18 -36.00
N GLU A 105 -6.99 12.80 -37.04
CA GLU A 105 -5.94 12.19 -37.87
C GLU A 105 -4.70 11.89 -37.04
N GLN A 106 -4.22 12.87 -36.27
CA GLN A 106 -3.08 12.69 -35.37
C GLN A 106 -3.36 11.64 -34.29
N HIS A 107 -4.58 11.62 -33.75
CA HIS A 107 -4.98 10.61 -32.77
C HIS A 107 -4.86 9.20 -33.36
N VAL A 108 -5.44 8.95 -34.54
CA VAL A 108 -5.42 7.64 -35.21
C VAL A 108 -3.99 7.21 -35.54
N SER A 109 -3.14 8.13 -36.00
CA SER A 109 -1.76 7.81 -36.39
C SER A 109 -0.80 7.59 -35.22
N GLU A 110 -0.98 8.29 -34.08
CA GLU A 110 0.04 8.33 -33.01
C GLU A 110 -0.42 7.73 -31.67
N SER A 111 -1.73 7.75 -31.35
CA SER A 111 -2.19 7.46 -29.97
C SER A 111 -3.36 6.49 -29.87
N CYS A 112 -4.12 6.28 -30.95
CA CYS A 112 -5.28 5.41 -30.93
C CYS A 112 -4.87 3.94 -30.77
N GLN A 113 -5.15 3.39 -29.59
CA GLN A 113 -4.86 2.00 -29.25
C GLN A 113 -5.68 0.98 -30.07
N ALA A 114 -6.80 1.41 -30.63
CA ALA A 114 -7.66 0.61 -31.49
C ALA A 114 -7.41 0.81 -32.99
N ALA A 115 -6.47 1.68 -33.38
CA ALA A 115 -6.14 1.89 -34.78
C ALA A 115 -5.66 0.58 -35.42
N PRO A 116 -6.22 0.19 -36.59
CA PRO A 116 -5.80 -1.00 -37.30
C PRO A 116 -4.44 -0.78 -37.94
N LEU A 117 -3.45 -1.58 -37.56
CA LEU A 117 -2.11 -1.57 -38.12
C LEU A 117 -1.85 -2.84 -38.92
N THR A 118 -0.83 -2.77 -39.78
CA THR A 118 -0.33 -3.92 -40.56
C THR A 118 1.00 -4.36 -39.98
N CYS A 119 1.16 -5.65 -39.73
CA CYS A 119 2.43 -6.18 -39.26
C CYS A 119 3.48 -6.16 -40.38
N GLU A 120 4.63 -5.56 -40.13
CA GLU A 120 5.72 -5.43 -41.13
C GLU A 120 6.34 -6.78 -41.50
N TYR A 121 6.30 -7.76 -40.59
CA TYR A 121 6.94 -9.07 -40.77
C TYR A 121 6.05 -10.06 -41.52
N CYS A 122 4.78 -10.19 -41.13
CA CYS A 122 3.85 -11.17 -41.71
C CYS A 122 2.79 -10.57 -42.64
N GLN A 123 2.75 -9.23 -42.77
CA GLN A 123 1.80 -8.49 -43.62
C GLN A 123 0.31 -8.70 -43.24
N LEU A 124 0.04 -9.25 -42.06
CA LEU A 124 -1.31 -9.35 -41.54
C LEU A 124 -1.84 -7.95 -41.19
N THR A 125 -3.00 -7.61 -41.76
CA THR A 125 -3.67 -6.32 -41.59
C THR A 125 -4.68 -6.36 -40.44
N ASN A 126 -5.21 -5.20 -40.06
CA ASN A 126 -6.25 -5.05 -39.03
C ASN A 126 -5.85 -5.55 -37.63
N ILE A 127 -4.58 -5.44 -37.27
CA ILE A 127 -4.12 -5.72 -35.90
C ILE A 127 -4.26 -4.42 -35.10
N PRO A 128 -5.08 -4.38 -34.04
CA PRO A 128 -5.17 -3.19 -33.18
C PRO A 128 -3.78 -2.82 -32.62
N ARG A 129 -3.44 -1.53 -32.59
CA ARG A 129 -2.15 -1.05 -32.05
C ARG A 129 -1.78 -1.69 -30.71
N LYS A 130 -2.72 -1.74 -29.77
CA LYS A 130 -2.53 -2.36 -28.44
C LYS A 130 -2.14 -3.84 -28.49
N GLU A 131 -2.53 -4.56 -29.54
CA GLU A 131 -2.28 -6.01 -29.70
C GLU A 131 -1.02 -6.29 -30.52
N MET A 132 -0.43 -5.29 -31.18
CA MET A 132 0.71 -5.47 -32.08
C MET A 132 1.93 -6.08 -31.39
N ARG A 133 2.26 -5.67 -30.15
CA ARG A 133 3.39 -6.29 -29.44
C ARG A 133 3.12 -7.76 -29.12
N ASN A 134 1.92 -8.10 -28.64
CA ASN A 134 1.56 -9.50 -28.39
C ASN A 134 1.64 -10.34 -29.68
N HIS A 135 1.10 -9.82 -30.78
CA HIS A 135 1.23 -10.45 -32.08
C HIS A 135 2.71 -10.72 -32.42
N GLN A 136 3.59 -9.72 -32.31
CA GLN A 136 5.02 -9.87 -32.61
C GLN A 136 5.75 -10.83 -31.65
N THR A 137 5.40 -10.83 -30.36
CA THR A 137 6.09 -11.65 -29.34
C THR A 137 5.60 -13.08 -29.25
N GLU A 138 4.33 -13.37 -29.56
CA GLU A 138 3.74 -14.70 -29.34
C GLU A 138 3.24 -15.39 -30.64
N GLU A 139 2.74 -14.63 -31.60
CA GLU A 139 1.95 -15.19 -32.72
C GLU A 139 2.65 -15.11 -34.07
N CYS A 140 3.43 -14.06 -34.33
CA CYS A 140 4.00 -13.76 -35.62
C CYS A 140 5.00 -14.84 -36.06
N GLU A 141 4.65 -15.62 -37.09
CA GLU A 141 5.48 -16.73 -37.56
C GLU A 141 6.68 -16.30 -38.41
N GLU A 142 6.60 -15.11 -39.01
CA GLU A 142 7.62 -14.55 -39.90
C GLU A 142 8.66 -13.68 -39.18
N ILE A 143 8.46 -13.38 -37.89
CA ILE A 143 9.41 -12.58 -37.12
C ILE A 143 10.69 -13.38 -36.82
N ASP A 144 11.82 -12.69 -36.92
CA ASP A 144 13.14 -13.24 -36.65
C ASP A 144 13.43 -13.25 -35.14
N VAL A 145 13.67 -14.44 -34.59
CA VAL A 145 13.87 -14.68 -33.15
C VAL A 145 15.08 -15.57 -32.89
N GLU A 146 15.67 -15.40 -31.71
CA GLU A 146 16.74 -16.28 -31.20
C GLU A 146 16.17 -17.44 -30.38
N CYS A 147 16.94 -18.51 -30.21
CA CYS A 147 16.58 -19.61 -29.32
C CYS A 147 16.59 -19.15 -27.85
N ASP A 148 15.49 -19.38 -27.13
CA ASP A 148 15.35 -19.01 -25.70
C ASP A 148 16.43 -19.66 -24.82
N PHE A 149 16.95 -20.80 -25.24
CA PHE A 149 17.97 -21.57 -24.53
C PHE A 149 19.41 -21.14 -24.85
N LYS A 150 19.62 -20.16 -25.74
CA LYS A 150 20.95 -19.63 -26.09
C LYS A 150 21.72 -19.16 -24.84
N SER A 151 21.04 -18.49 -23.92
CA SER A 151 21.64 -17.96 -22.68
C SER A 151 22.12 -19.04 -21.71
N ILE A 152 21.58 -20.26 -21.79
CA ILE A 152 21.98 -21.39 -20.96
C ILE A 152 22.82 -22.44 -21.71
N GLY A 153 23.28 -22.09 -22.92
CA GLY A 153 24.24 -22.87 -23.70
C GLY A 153 23.64 -23.73 -24.81
N CYS A 154 22.54 -23.30 -25.44
CA CYS A 154 22.11 -23.92 -26.70
C CYS A 154 23.06 -23.54 -27.85
N ASP A 155 23.50 -24.53 -28.62
CA ASP A 155 24.41 -24.35 -29.77
C ASP A 155 23.73 -23.68 -30.98
N TYR A 156 22.41 -23.48 -30.93
CA TYR A 156 21.66 -22.77 -31.95
C TYR A 156 21.80 -21.24 -31.76
N THR A 157 22.81 -20.67 -32.42
CA THR A 157 23.17 -19.24 -32.29
C THR A 157 22.57 -18.34 -33.37
N LYS A 158 21.91 -18.92 -34.37
CA LYS A 158 21.37 -18.21 -35.52
C LYS A 158 20.01 -17.57 -35.18
N VAL A 159 19.82 -16.30 -35.52
CA VAL A 159 18.50 -15.66 -35.58
C VAL A 159 17.72 -16.23 -36.76
N SER A 160 16.50 -16.74 -36.55
CA SER A 160 15.69 -17.34 -37.63
C SER A 160 14.21 -17.04 -37.42
N LYS A 161 13.41 -17.19 -38.47
CA LYS A 161 11.95 -17.02 -38.38
C LYS A 161 11.36 -17.95 -37.33
N ARG A 162 10.38 -17.47 -36.57
CA ARG A 162 9.70 -18.26 -35.52
C ARG A 162 9.21 -19.62 -36.01
N LYS A 163 8.64 -19.70 -37.22
CA LYS A 163 8.22 -20.98 -37.83
C LYS A 163 9.35 -22.00 -38.00
N GLU A 164 10.56 -21.54 -38.32
CA GLU A 164 11.74 -22.39 -38.45
C GLU A 164 12.26 -22.80 -37.08
N LEU A 165 12.22 -21.88 -36.10
CA LEU A 165 12.65 -22.14 -34.73
C LEU A 165 11.76 -23.18 -34.03
N ARG A 166 10.45 -23.25 -34.37
CA ARG A 166 9.55 -24.32 -33.89
C ARG A 166 10.06 -25.72 -34.26
N LYS A 167 10.63 -25.87 -35.45
CA LYS A 167 11.24 -27.14 -35.87
C LYS A 167 12.47 -27.46 -34.99
N HIS A 168 13.34 -26.47 -34.77
CA HIS A 168 14.46 -26.61 -33.85
C HIS A 168 14.02 -26.99 -32.43
N TYR A 169 13.00 -26.35 -31.86
CA TYR A 169 12.48 -26.69 -30.52
C TYR A 169 11.97 -28.12 -30.43
N LYS A 170 11.35 -28.64 -31.49
CA LYS A 170 10.91 -30.03 -31.57
C LYS A 170 12.11 -30.99 -31.57
N ASP A 171 13.10 -30.70 -32.41
CA ASP A 171 14.26 -31.57 -32.64
C ASP A 171 15.24 -31.54 -31.44
N ALA A 172 15.41 -30.38 -30.81
CA ALA A 172 16.34 -30.15 -29.69
C ALA A 172 15.68 -30.25 -28.29
N SER A 173 14.40 -30.62 -28.21
CA SER A 173 13.63 -30.68 -26.95
C SER A 173 14.35 -31.41 -25.81
N ARG A 174 14.87 -32.61 -26.07
CA ARG A 174 15.62 -33.40 -25.06
C ARG A 174 16.90 -32.72 -24.60
N PHE A 175 17.57 -32.02 -25.50
CA PHE A 175 18.79 -31.27 -25.20
C PHE A 175 18.48 -30.03 -24.36
N HIS A 176 17.44 -29.27 -24.71
CA HIS A 176 16.98 -28.11 -23.93
C HIS A 176 16.54 -28.49 -22.51
N ILE A 177 15.81 -29.60 -22.34
CA ILE A 177 15.44 -30.11 -21.00
C ILE A 177 16.70 -30.43 -20.18
N ARG A 178 17.74 -31.02 -20.80
CA ARG A 178 19.00 -31.32 -20.11
C ARG A 178 19.74 -30.05 -19.70
N LEU A 179 19.77 -29.03 -20.57
CA LEU A 179 20.36 -27.73 -20.25
C LEU A 179 19.62 -27.05 -19.09
N LEU A 180 18.29 -27.07 -19.09
CA LEU A 180 17.47 -26.56 -17.99
C LEU A 180 17.76 -27.28 -16.68
N LEU A 181 17.80 -28.61 -16.69
CA LEU A 181 18.10 -29.40 -15.49
C LEU A 181 19.49 -29.06 -14.93
N ARG A 182 20.52 -28.96 -15.79
CA ARG A 182 21.86 -28.55 -15.36
C ARG A 182 21.85 -27.15 -14.74
N PHE A 183 21.21 -26.19 -15.40
CA PHE A 183 21.11 -24.81 -14.90
C PHE A 183 20.38 -24.74 -13.54
N ILE A 184 19.31 -25.51 -13.36
CA ILE A 184 18.58 -25.62 -12.08
C ILE A 184 19.48 -26.22 -10.99
N PHE A 185 20.24 -27.28 -11.28
CA PHE A 185 21.16 -27.86 -10.30
C PHE A 185 22.30 -26.90 -9.92
N GLU A 186 22.83 -26.15 -10.88
CA GLU A 186 23.85 -25.11 -10.63
C GLU A 186 23.29 -23.97 -9.78
N LEU A 187 22.06 -23.51 -10.06
CA LEU A 187 21.35 -22.53 -9.23
C LEU A 187 21.09 -23.06 -7.82
N GLN A 188 20.64 -24.31 -7.68
CA GLN A 188 20.39 -24.94 -6.39
C GLN A 188 21.69 -25.05 -5.57
N GLY A 189 22.80 -25.44 -6.19
CA GLY A 189 24.12 -25.44 -5.55
C GLY A 189 24.58 -24.03 -5.14
N GLY A 190 24.36 -23.03 -6.00
CA GLY A 190 24.63 -21.62 -5.69
C GLY A 190 23.82 -21.09 -4.51
N MET A 191 22.54 -21.48 -4.41
CA MET A 191 21.66 -21.14 -3.29
C MET A 191 22.07 -21.82 -1.98
N GLN A 192 22.48 -23.09 -2.03
CA GLN A 192 23.01 -23.81 -0.86
C GLN A 192 24.28 -23.17 -0.30
N ASN A 193 25.12 -22.59 -1.17
CA ASN A 193 26.33 -21.86 -0.76
C ASN A 193 26.05 -20.47 -0.15
N LEU A 194 24.85 -19.91 -0.35
CA LEU A 194 24.42 -18.62 0.20
C LEU A 194 23.61 -18.75 1.50
N ALA A 195 23.03 -19.92 1.77
CA ALA A 195 22.27 -20.22 2.99
C ALA A 195 23.04 -19.98 4.32
N PRO A 196 24.32 -20.38 4.49
CA PRO A 196 25.03 -20.19 5.76
C PRO A 196 25.43 -18.73 6.06
N LYS A 197 25.22 -17.79 5.12
CA LYS A 197 25.52 -16.36 5.33
C LYS A 197 24.35 -15.56 5.91
N PHE A 198 23.15 -16.13 5.96
CA PHE A 198 21.93 -15.45 6.43
C PHE A 198 21.34 -16.03 7.73
N GLU A 199 21.85 -17.17 8.22
CA GLU A 199 21.43 -17.75 9.50
C GLU A 199 22.34 -17.28 10.65
N ASN A 200 21.99 -16.13 11.24
CA ASN A 200 22.48 -15.79 12.58
C ASN A 200 21.90 -16.79 13.60
N PHE A 201 22.62 -17.89 13.79
CA PHE A 201 22.30 -19.07 14.61
C PHE A 201 22.52 -18.85 16.13
N ALA A 202 23.17 -17.75 16.53
CA ALA A 202 23.65 -17.57 17.90
C ALA A 202 22.53 -17.38 18.94
N THR A 203 21.45 -16.66 18.60
CA THR A 203 20.46 -16.24 19.60
C THR A 203 19.47 -17.35 19.97
N LYS A 204 19.06 -18.19 19.01
CA LYS A 204 18.13 -19.30 19.28
C LYS A 204 18.79 -20.44 20.04
N GLN A 205 20.06 -20.75 19.72
CA GLN A 205 20.81 -21.81 20.40
C GLN A 205 21.12 -21.43 21.85
N LEU A 206 21.57 -20.18 22.11
CA LEU A 206 21.82 -19.71 23.47
C LEU A 206 20.55 -19.72 24.35
N VAL A 207 19.40 -19.34 23.79
CA VAL A 207 18.12 -19.40 24.52
C VAL A 207 17.70 -20.85 24.77
N LEU A 208 17.88 -21.75 23.80
CA LEU A 208 17.54 -23.16 23.96
C LEU A 208 18.45 -23.84 25.00
N ASP A 209 19.73 -23.52 25.00
CA ASP A 209 20.71 -24.04 25.96
C ASP A 209 20.39 -23.57 27.39
N GLU A 210 20.01 -22.30 27.57
CA GLU A 210 19.64 -21.78 28.90
C GLU A 210 18.31 -22.36 29.39
N VAL A 211 17.33 -22.56 28.50
CA VAL A 211 16.07 -23.25 28.83
C VAL A 211 16.32 -24.70 29.24
N ASN A 212 17.21 -25.42 28.55
CA ASN A 212 17.58 -26.79 28.90
C ASN A 212 18.32 -26.85 30.24
N ARG A 213 19.23 -25.90 30.50
CA ARG A 213 19.95 -25.80 31.78
C ARG A 213 19.00 -25.58 32.96
N VAL A 214 17.99 -24.71 32.81
CA VAL A 214 16.96 -24.49 33.84
C VAL A 214 16.11 -25.74 34.05
N LYS A 215 15.70 -26.40 32.95
CA LYS A 215 14.92 -27.65 33.00
C LYS A 215 15.66 -28.78 33.74
N ASP A 216 16.96 -28.92 33.51
CA ASP A 216 17.79 -29.94 34.16
C ASP A 216 17.96 -29.65 35.66
N GLY A 217 18.12 -28.36 36.02
CA GLY A 217 18.16 -27.93 37.42
C GLY A 217 16.87 -28.27 38.19
N ILE A 218 15.71 -27.97 37.61
CA ILE A 218 14.40 -28.31 38.21
C ILE A 218 14.26 -29.83 38.36
N SER A 219 14.67 -30.61 37.35
CA SER A 219 14.58 -32.07 37.39
C SER A 219 15.46 -32.69 38.48
N ALA A 220 16.63 -32.12 38.75
CA ALA A 220 17.52 -32.56 39.83
C ALA A 220 16.93 -32.27 41.22
N GLU A 221 16.28 -31.11 41.40
CA GLU A 221 15.60 -30.77 42.66
C GLU A 221 14.41 -31.69 42.93
N ILE A 222 13.62 -32.03 41.91
CA ILE A 222 12.50 -32.98 42.03
C ILE A 222 13.00 -34.35 42.51
N LYS A 223 14.05 -34.91 41.88
CA LYS A 223 14.63 -36.20 42.32
C LYS A 223 15.12 -36.16 43.76
N THR A 224 15.70 -35.04 44.18
CA THR A 224 16.15 -34.86 45.57
C THR A 224 14.97 -34.85 46.54
N MET A 225 13.86 -34.24 46.15
CA MET A 225 12.64 -34.21 46.93
C MET A 225 11.98 -35.59 47.03
N GLU A 226 11.94 -36.34 45.94
CA GLU A 226 11.42 -37.72 45.89
C GLU A 226 12.22 -38.66 46.82
N SER A 227 13.55 -38.57 46.80
CA SER A 227 14.40 -39.35 47.71
C SER A 227 14.11 -39.04 49.19
N LYS A 228 13.97 -37.75 49.54
CA LYS A 228 13.60 -37.35 50.90
C LYS A 228 12.22 -37.86 51.30
N PHE A 229 11.26 -37.82 50.37
CA PHE A 229 9.90 -38.32 50.59
C PHE A 229 9.90 -39.84 50.81
N SER A 230 10.69 -40.58 50.02
CA SER A 230 10.84 -42.04 50.18
C SER A 230 11.43 -42.41 51.54
N THR A 231 12.45 -41.68 52.02
CA THR A 231 13.02 -41.88 53.35
C THR A 231 11.98 -41.59 54.44
N MET A 232 11.21 -40.52 54.28
CA MET A 232 10.13 -40.17 55.21
C MET A 232 9.04 -41.23 55.24
N MET A 233 8.60 -41.73 54.09
CA MET A 233 7.65 -42.83 54.00
C MET A 233 8.17 -44.10 54.66
N GLY A 234 9.45 -44.42 54.51
CA GLY A 234 10.09 -45.55 55.20
C GLY A 234 10.06 -45.40 56.73
N THR A 235 10.27 -44.18 57.25
CA THR A 235 10.13 -43.93 58.69
C THR A 235 8.69 -44.07 59.18
N VAL A 236 7.71 -43.65 58.37
CA VAL A 236 6.29 -43.81 58.70
C VAL A 236 5.88 -45.29 58.70
N ASP A 237 6.29 -46.08 57.71
CA ASP A 237 6.01 -47.52 57.65
C ASP A 237 6.63 -48.27 58.86
N GLY A 238 7.84 -47.88 59.26
CA GLY A 238 8.49 -48.40 60.46
C GLY A 238 7.76 -48.05 61.76
N LEU A 239 7.12 -46.89 61.84
CA LEU A 239 6.26 -46.51 62.98
C LEU A 239 4.94 -47.28 62.97
N ILE A 240 4.33 -47.49 61.81
CA ILE A 240 3.09 -48.28 61.65
C ILE A 240 3.31 -49.71 62.15
N ARG A 241 4.37 -50.39 61.71
CA ARG A 241 4.69 -51.76 62.17
C ARG A 241 4.96 -51.85 63.67
N ARG A 242 5.52 -50.79 64.27
CA ARG A 242 5.73 -50.73 65.74
C ARG A 242 4.41 -50.57 66.48
N LEU A 243 3.47 -49.78 65.95
CA LEU A 243 2.13 -49.65 66.51
C LEU A 243 1.32 -50.96 66.40
N GLU A 244 1.40 -51.65 65.27
CA GLU A 244 0.75 -52.97 65.09
C GLU A 244 1.31 -54.04 66.04
N ASN A 245 2.62 -54.01 66.33
CA ASN A 245 3.24 -54.93 67.30
C ASN A 245 2.88 -54.63 68.77
N VAL A 246 2.41 -53.42 69.08
CA VAL A 246 1.94 -53.04 70.43
C VAL A 246 0.54 -53.59 70.72
N ASP A 247 -0.31 -53.81 69.70
CA ASP A 247 -1.65 -54.38 69.87
C ASP A 247 -1.67 -55.91 70.04
N LEU A 248 -0.62 -56.62 69.63
CA LEU A 248 -0.55 -58.09 69.72
C LEU A 248 0.13 -58.60 71.00
N ASN A 249 0.96 -57.78 71.65
CA ASN A 249 1.61 -58.11 72.92
C ASN A 249 0.91 -57.42 74.09
N GLY A 250 -0.35 -57.78 74.30
CA GLY A 250 -1.02 -57.57 75.58
C GLY A 250 -0.37 -58.41 76.68
N ALA A 251 0.69 -57.89 77.30
CA ALA A 251 1.02 -58.03 78.72
C ALA A 251 2.45 -57.57 78.99
N SER A 252 2.61 -56.36 79.54
CA SER A 252 3.44 -56.02 80.70
C SER A 252 4.07 -54.64 80.60
N SER A 253 3.97 -53.92 81.71
CA SER A 253 4.78 -52.75 82.07
C SER A 253 4.44 -51.41 81.41
N SER A 254 3.65 -50.63 82.15
CA SER A 254 4.04 -49.29 82.64
C SER A 254 5.00 -48.49 81.75
N ASN A 255 4.50 -47.86 80.67
CA ASN A 255 5.15 -46.69 80.05
C ASN A 255 4.24 -45.88 79.11
N GLY A 256 2.94 -45.78 79.41
CA GLY A 256 1.96 -45.02 78.61
C GLY A 256 2.20 -43.51 78.49
N SER A 257 3.14 -42.93 79.25
CA SER A 257 3.55 -41.52 79.10
C SER A 257 4.63 -41.30 78.03
N GLY A 258 5.43 -42.32 77.69
CA GLY A 258 6.52 -42.19 76.71
C GLY A 258 6.01 -42.08 75.27
N SER A 259 5.11 -42.99 74.87
CA SER A 259 4.58 -43.03 73.50
C SER A 259 3.71 -41.82 73.14
N ASN A 260 2.93 -41.29 74.09
CA ASN A 260 2.16 -40.06 73.88
C ASN A 260 3.06 -38.80 73.79
N ALA A 261 4.21 -38.80 74.47
CA ALA A 261 5.18 -37.71 74.35
C ALA A 261 5.89 -37.76 72.99
N GLU A 262 6.23 -38.95 72.50
CA GLU A 262 6.84 -39.15 71.17
C GLU A 262 5.89 -38.77 70.03
N ILE A 263 4.61 -39.18 70.10
CA ILE A 263 3.59 -38.79 69.09
C ILE A 263 3.40 -37.27 69.07
N ARG A 264 3.26 -36.63 70.25
CA ARG A 264 3.20 -35.16 70.33
C ARG A 264 4.45 -34.49 69.79
N GLN A 265 5.62 -35.10 69.96
CA GLN A 265 6.87 -34.58 69.40
C GLN A 265 6.90 -34.68 67.88
N VAL A 266 6.35 -35.76 67.30
CA VAL A 266 6.19 -35.90 65.84
C VAL A 266 5.16 -34.91 65.29
N GLU A 267 4.01 -34.72 65.95
CA GLU A 267 3.01 -33.71 65.55
C GLU A 267 3.59 -32.29 65.56
N VAL A 268 4.32 -31.91 66.60
CA VAL A 268 4.99 -30.61 66.67
C VAL A 268 6.06 -30.47 65.59
N ARG A 269 6.78 -31.55 65.26
CA ARG A 269 7.79 -31.54 64.20
C ARG A 269 7.15 -31.42 62.82
N MET A 270 6.06 -32.13 62.58
CA MET A 270 5.32 -32.10 61.32
C MET A 270 4.62 -30.75 61.13
N GLY A 271 4.04 -30.18 62.18
CA GLY A 271 3.47 -28.83 62.17
C GLY A 271 4.51 -27.77 61.77
N LYS A 272 5.71 -27.83 62.36
CA LYS A 272 6.83 -26.95 61.97
C LYS A 272 7.27 -27.14 60.51
N GLU A 273 7.21 -28.35 59.99
CA GLU A 273 7.61 -28.61 58.61
C GLU A 273 6.52 -28.18 57.60
N ILE A 274 5.24 -28.34 57.96
CA ILE A 274 4.11 -27.78 57.21
C ILE A 274 4.21 -26.25 57.16
N GLU A 275 4.46 -25.60 58.29
CA GLU A 275 4.64 -24.14 58.34
C GLU A 275 5.81 -23.68 57.46
N LYS A 276 6.94 -24.40 57.46
CA LYS A 276 8.06 -24.11 56.56
C LYS A 276 7.71 -24.30 55.08
N LEU A 277 6.98 -25.36 54.74
CA LEU A 277 6.55 -25.62 53.37
C LEU A 277 5.53 -24.58 52.89
N GLN A 278 4.60 -24.18 53.75
CA GLN A 278 3.67 -23.09 53.47
C GLN A 278 4.40 -21.76 53.28
N ALA A 279 5.38 -21.45 54.12
CA ALA A 279 6.22 -20.26 53.95
C ALA A 279 7.03 -20.31 52.65
N LYS A 280 7.55 -21.48 52.25
CA LYS A 280 8.26 -21.66 50.97
C LYS A 280 7.31 -21.52 49.77
N ASN A 281 6.10 -22.07 49.85
CA ASN A 281 5.11 -21.98 48.78
C ASN A 281 4.65 -20.53 48.55
N ASN A 282 4.36 -19.81 49.63
CA ASN A 282 4.01 -18.38 49.54
C ASN A 282 5.15 -17.54 48.92
N ARG A 283 6.41 -17.89 49.20
CA ARG A 283 7.59 -17.26 48.56
C ARG A 283 7.69 -17.60 47.08
N LEU A 284 7.48 -18.85 46.69
CA LEU A 284 7.50 -19.27 45.28
C LEU A 284 6.36 -18.63 44.49
N GLU A 285 5.15 -18.55 45.06
CA GLU A 285 4.02 -17.86 44.44
C GLU A 285 4.30 -16.37 44.24
N THR A 286 4.97 -15.74 45.22
CA THR A 286 5.40 -14.34 45.10
C THR A 286 6.46 -14.18 44.02
N GLN A 287 7.46 -15.06 43.98
CA GLN A 287 8.50 -15.05 42.94
C GLN A 287 7.91 -15.30 41.54
N LEU A 288 6.92 -16.17 41.42
CA LEU A 288 6.24 -16.44 40.15
C LEU A 288 5.49 -15.20 39.66
N ARG A 289 4.76 -14.52 40.55
CA ARG A 289 4.08 -13.26 40.22
C ARG A 289 5.08 -12.18 39.78
N GLU A 290 6.17 -11.99 40.52
CA GLU A 290 7.23 -11.04 40.14
C GLU A 290 7.88 -11.38 38.79
N ALA A 291 8.09 -12.66 38.51
CA ALA A 291 8.62 -13.13 37.23
C ALA A 291 7.64 -12.91 36.08
N MET A 292 6.33 -13.10 36.31
CA MET A 292 5.29 -12.81 35.32
C MET A 292 5.22 -11.32 34.99
N GLU A 293 5.25 -10.45 36.00
CA GLU A 293 5.31 -8.99 35.81
C GLU A 293 6.61 -8.57 35.11
N ALA A 294 7.75 -9.16 35.48
CA ALA A 294 9.02 -8.90 34.80
C ALA A 294 8.94 -9.30 33.32
N ARG A 295 8.33 -10.45 33.01
CA ARG A 295 8.11 -10.90 31.64
C ARG A 295 7.25 -9.92 30.85
N GLU A 296 6.16 -9.43 31.41
CA GLU A 296 5.31 -8.41 30.76
C GLU A 296 6.07 -7.10 30.52
N ARG A 297 6.86 -6.64 31.52
CA ARG A 297 7.75 -5.49 31.36
C ARG A 297 8.76 -5.69 30.22
N TYR A 298 9.33 -6.88 30.09
CA TYR A 298 10.26 -7.20 29.01
C TYR A 298 9.56 -7.31 27.65
N GLN A 299 8.34 -7.84 27.58
CA GLN A 299 7.54 -7.86 26.35
C GLN A 299 7.24 -6.44 25.87
N ASN A 300 6.81 -5.54 26.75
CA ASN A 300 6.57 -4.14 26.41
C ASN A 300 7.85 -3.43 25.96
N LYS A 301 8.99 -3.73 26.60
CA LYS A 301 10.31 -3.23 26.15
C LYS A 301 10.71 -3.79 24.79
N MET A 302 10.41 -5.05 24.51
CA MET A 302 10.68 -5.68 23.21
C MET A 302 9.86 -4.99 22.11
N GLU A 303 8.56 -4.75 22.34
CA GLU A 303 7.72 -4.02 21.39
C GLU A 303 8.22 -2.58 21.15
N GLN A 304 8.68 -1.89 22.19
CA GLN A 304 9.31 -0.57 22.05
C GLN A 304 10.61 -0.63 21.26
N ILE A 305 11.45 -1.64 21.48
CA ILE A 305 12.67 -1.87 20.70
C ILE A 305 12.32 -2.18 19.26
N ASP A 306 11.31 -3.00 18.97
CA ASP A 306 10.86 -3.31 17.61
C ASP A 306 10.37 -2.06 16.88
N GLN A 307 9.61 -1.20 17.56
CA GLN A 307 9.22 0.11 17.02
C GLN A 307 10.43 1.01 16.76
N SER A 308 11.39 1.03 17.68
CA SER A 308 12.64 1.80 17.54
C SER A 308 13.51 1.27 16.40
N VAL A 309 13.65 -0.04 16.28
CA VAL A 309 14.37 -0.72 15.18
C VAL A 309 13.67 -0.45 13.85
N ALA A 310 12.34 -0.42 13.79
CA ALA A 310 11.61 -0.04 12.58
C ALA A 310 11.94 1.41 12.16
N VAL A 311 11.99 2.34 13.13
CA VAL A 311 12.37 3.74 12.89
C VAL A 311 13.84 3.88 12.50
N ILE A 312 14.75 3.16 13.18
CA ILE A 312 16.18 3.15 12.90
C ILE A 312 16.45 2.50 11.54
N THR A 313 15.78 1.41 11.19
CA THR A 313 15.86 0.77 9.86
C THR A 313 15.42 1.74 8.76
N ALA A 314 14.35 2.51 9.01
CA ALA A 314 13.94 3.57 8.09
C ALA A 314 15.02 4.67 7.96
N ARG A 315 15.67 5.06 9.07
CA ARG A 315 16.78 6.02 9.05
C ARG A 315 18.06 5.48 8.41
N PHE A 316 18.36 4.18 8.54
CA PHE A 316 19.50 3.55 7.88
C PHE A 316 19.27 3.44 6.38
N ALA A 317 18.03 3.20 5.93
CA ALA A 317 17.68 3.29 4.51
C ALA A 317 17.84 4.72 3.94
N ASP A 318 17.76 5.75 4.78
CA ASP A 318 18.08 7.14 4.41
C ASP A 318 19.60 7.43 4.40
N LEU A 319 20.42 6.59 5.06
CA LEU A 319 21.88 6.77 5.22
C LEU A 319 22.72 5.81 4.36
N GLU A 320 22.16 4.73 3.81
CA GLU A 320 22.84 3.93 2.79
C GLU A 320 23.25 4.86 1.63
N PRO A 321 24.52 4.80 1.16
CA PRO A 321 24.94 5.61 0.04
C PRO A 321 24.08 5.22 -1.17
N ARG A 322 23.14 6.09 -1.51
CA ARG A 322 22.33 5.98 -2.72
C ARG A 322 23.30 5.94 -3.89
N GLU A 323 23.40 4.78 -4.52
CA GLU A 323 23.86 4.70 -5.91
C GLU A 323 23.16 5.81 -6.71
N PRO A 324 23.86 6.57 -7.58
CA PRO A 324 23.35 7.81 -8.18
C PRO A 324 22.24 7.62 -9.23
N SER A 325 21.50 6.52 -9.19
CA SER A 325 20.43 6.20 -10.12
C SER A 325 19.14 5.93 -9.35
N GLN A 326 18.30 6.97 -9.28
CA GLN A 326 16.89 6.97 -8.84
C GLN A 326 16.62 7.02 -7.32
N THR A 327 16.47 8.23 -6.78
CA THR A 327 15.19 8.67 -6.18
C THR A 327 15.16 10.19 -6.08
N LYS A 328 14.59 10.86 -7.09
CA LYS A 328 14.14 12.25 -6.94
C LYS A 328 12.95 12.20 -5.98
N VAL A 329 13.06 12.78 -4.79
CA VAL A 329 11.92 12.90 -3.86
C VAL A 329 10.84 13.68 -4.60
N ASN A 330 9.64 13.11 -4.68
CA ASN A 330 8.55 13.71 -5.43
C ASN A 330 7.70 14.61 -4.51
N TYR A 331 7.45 15.83 -4.96
CA TYR A 331 6.72 16.87 -4.25
C TYR A 331 5.43 17.26 -4.96
N ASN A 332 4.95 16.48 -5.92
CA ASN A 332 3.70 16.76 -6.65
C ASN A 332 2.51 15.88 -6.21
N GLY A 333 2.68 15.10 -5.14
CA GLY A 333 1.65 14.18 -4.66
C GLY A 333 1.51 12.87 -5.45
N VAL A 334 2.43 12.56 -6.37
CA VAL A 334 2.42 11.32 -7.17
C VAL A 334 3.53 10.36 -6.72
N LEU A 335 3.21 9.08 -6.56
CA LEU A 335 4.16 8.01 -6.27
C LEU A 335 4.07 6.93 -7.35
N LEU A 336 5.20 6.64 -8.01
CA LEU A 336 5.37 5.45 -8.83
C LEU A 336 6.26 4.46 -8.08
N TRP A 337 5.69 3.34 -7.65
CA TRP A 337 6.38 2.36 -6.82
C TRP A 337 6.58 1.04 -7.56
N LYS A 338 7.81 0.81 -8.04
CA LYS A 338 8.22 -0.46 -8.64
C LYS A 338 8.59 -1.46 -7.54
N ILE A 339 7.91 -2.60 -7.51
CA ILE A 339 8.19 -3.67 -6.55
C ILE A 339 9.02 -4.76 -7.23
N GLU A 340 10.32 -4.74 -6.98
CA GLU A 340 11.24 -5.75 -7.51
C GLU A 340 11.19 -7.06 -6.71
N GLY A 341 11.46 -8.18 -7.37
CA GLY A 341 11.49 -9.49 -6.71
C GLY A 341 10.13 -9.92 -6.12
N TYR A 342 9.03 -9.59 -6.80
CA TYR A 342 7.65 -9.82 -6.33
C TYR A 342 7.41 -11.25 -5.82
N GLN A 343 7.83 -12.27 -6.59
CA GLN A 343 7.60 -13.68 -6.23
C GLN A 343 8.22 -14.05 -4.87
N ARG A 344 9.47 -13.62 -4.63
CA ARG A 344 10.15 -13.85 -3.35
C ARG A 344 9.44 -13.13 -2.21
N LYS A 345 9.16 -11.84 -2.37
CA LYS A 345 8.49 -11.04 -1.34
C LYS A 345 7.08 -11.57 -1.03
N ARG A 346 6.37 -12.11 -2.03
CA ARG A 346 5.08 -12.77 -1.84
C ARG A 346 5.24 -14.06 -1.05
N GLN A 347 6.22 -14.89 -1.37
CA GLN A 347 6.50 -16.11 -0.62
C GLN A 347 6.85 -15.82 0.85
N ASP A 348 7.67 -14.79 1.09
CA ASP A 348 8.01 -14.33 2.44
C ASP A 348 6.76 -13.89 3.23
N ALA A 349 5.80 -13.25 2.56
CA ALA A 349 4.53 -12.85 3.17
C ALA A 349 3.60 -14.04 3.45
N VAL A 350 3.54 -15.02 2.53
CA VAL A 350 2.78 -16.26 2.72
C VAL A 350 3.33 -17.08 3.89
N ASN A 351 4.66 -17.16 4.00
CA ASN A 351 5.36 -17.91 5.04
C ASN A 351 5.42 -17.15 6.39
N GLY A 352 4.93 -15.91 6.46
CA GLY A 352 4.93 -15.09 7.67
C GLY A 352 6.29 -14.48 8.05
N VAL A 353 7.31 -14.60 7.20
CA VAL A 353 8.66 -14.07 7.43
C VAL A 353 8.68 -12.55 7.37
N LYS A 354 8.08 -11.98 6.31
CA LYS A 354 7.95 -10.53 6.14
C LYS A 354 6.62 -10.23 5.47
N THR A 355 5.62 -9.93 6.29
CA THR A 355 4.22 -9.79 5.86
C THR A 355 3.90 -8.45 5.20
N THR A 356 4.76 -7.43 5.38
CA THR A 356 4.53 -6.06 4.93
C THR A 356 5.77 -5.44 4.28
N ILE A 357 5.57 -4.61 3.26
CA ILE A 357 6.60 -3.69 2.73
C ILE A 357 6.07 -2.25 2.63
N PHE A 358 6.99 -1.29 2.63
CA PHE A 358 6.71 0.15 2.51
C PHE A 358 7.33 0.72 1.24
N SER A 359 6.67 1.71 0.65
CA SER A 359 7.21 2.49 -0.46
C SER A 359 8.20 3.55 0.05
N PRO A 360 8.99 4.16 -0.85
CA PRO A 360 9.61 5.45 -0.57
C PRO A 360 8.57 6.50 -0.19
N TYR A 361 8.96 7.48 0.63
CA TYR A 361 8.09 8.60 0.96
C TYR A 361 8.04 9.64 -0.17
N PHE A 362 6.95 10.37 -0.22
CA PHE A 362 6.71 11.48 -1.13
C PHE A 362 5.88 12.56 -0.43
N TYR A 363 5.79 13.73 -1.05
CA TYR A 363 5.10 14.89 -0.49
C TYR A 363 3.99 15.38 -1.42
N THR A 364 2.93 15.97 -0.87
CA THR A 364 1.87 16.62 -1.66
C THR A 364 2.36 17.90 -2.37
N SER A 365 3.33 18.59 -1.78
CA SER A 365 3.94 19.85 -2.22
C SER A 365 5.31 19.99 -1.52
N GLU A 366 6.13 20.97 -1.92
CA GLU A 366 7.44 21.24 -1.31
C GLU A 366 7.38 21.38 0.23
N PHE A 367 6.30 21.98 0.73
CA PHE A 367 6.00 22.16 2.16
C PHE A 367 4.75 21.38 2.59
N GLY A 368 4.46 20.27 1.91
CA GLY A 368 3.22 19.50 2.05
C GLY A 368 3.30 18.33 3.03
N TYR A 369 2.23 17.51 3.04
CA TYR A 369 2.17 16.31 3.87
C TYR A 369 3.19 15.28 3.40
N LYS A 370 3.94 14.69 4.34
CA LYS A 370 4.82 13.55 4.08
C LYS A 370 4.02 12.26 4.12
N MET A 371 4.14 11.42 3.09
CA MET A 371 3.30 10.22 2.95
C MET A 371 4.09 9.06 2.35
N CYS A 372 3.65 7.83 2.59
CA CYS A 372 4.11 6.64 1.87
C CYS A 372 2.97 5.62 1.70
N ALA A 373 3.20 4.56 0.93
CA ALA A 373 2.30 3.44 0.79
C ALA A 373 2.81 2.22 1.57
N LYS A 374 1.89 1.40 2.08
CA LYS A 374 2.14 0.16 2.82
C LYS A 374 1.40 -0.99 2.14
N LEU A 375 2.09 -2.08 1.86
CA LEU A 375 1.56 -3.21 1.10
C LEU A 375 1.70 -4.53 1.85
N TYR A 376 0.61 -5.30 1.85
CA TYR A 376 0.55 -6.69 2.29
C TYR A 376 0.32 -7.59 1.09
N MET A 377 1.35 -8.34 0.71
CA MET A 377 1.32 -9.18 -0.49
C MET A 377 0.43 -10.41 -0.35
N ASN A 378 0.18 -10.85 0.87
CA ASN A 378 -0.73 -11.96 1.19
C ASN A 378 -1.97 -11.47 1.96
N GLY A 379 -2.35 -10.22 1.75
CA GLY A 379 -3.56 -9.62 2.31
C GLY A 379 -3.47 -9.30 3.80
N ASP A 380 -4.38 -8.43 4.23
CA ASP A 380 -4.56 -8.03 5.62
C ASP A 380 -6.05 -7.99 5.98
N GLY A 381 -6.38 -8.17 7.26
CA GLY A 381 -7.76 -8.21 7.75
C GLY A 381 -8.64 -9.24 7.02
N PHE A 382 -9.80 -8.80 6.52
CA PHE A 382 -10.75 -9.65 5.78
C PHE A 382 -10.20 -10.21 4.46
N GLY A 383 -9.16 -9.59 3.89
CA GLY A 383 -8.52 -10.03 2.65
C GLY A 383 -7.33 -10.96 2.84
N LYS A 384 -6.99 -11.31 4.10
CA LYS A 384 -5.80 -12.13 4.40
C LYS A 384 -5.85 -13.48 3.70
N GLY A 385 -4.76 -13.82 3.01
CA GLY A 385 -4.58 -15.07 2.26
C GLY A 385 -5.27 -15.12 0.89
N SER A 386 -6.09 -14.13 0.52
CA SER A 386 -6.87 -14.14 -0.72
C SER A 386 -6.63 -12.93 -1.62
N HIS A 387 -6.36 -11.76 -1.02
CA HIS A 387 -6.19 -10.50 -1.74
C HIS A 387 -4.81 -9.91 -1.51
N LEU A 388 -4.47 -8.91 -2.31
CA LEU A 388 -3.38 -7.98 -2.03
C LEU A 388 -3.98 -6.74 -1.37
N SER A 389 -3.41 -6.31 -0.23
CA SER A 389 -3.94 -5.17 0.53
C SER A 389 -2.95 -4.01 0.50
N LEU A 390 -3.41 -2.85 0.01
CA LEU A 390 -2.63 -1.63 -0.13
C LEU A 390 -3.24 -0.54 0.76
N PHE A 391 -2.39 0.16 1.50
CA PHE A 391 -2.75 1.26 2.38
C PHE A 391 -1.88 2.48 2.09
N PHE A 392 -2.40 3.67 2.35
CA PHE A 392 -1.58 4.88 2.44
C PHE A 392 -1.29 5.18 3.91
N VAL A 393 -0.15 5.80 4.16
CA VAL A 393 0.31 6.17 5.49
C VAL A 393 0.72 7.63 5.46
N VAL A 394 0.09 8.43 6.32
CA VAL A 394 0.54 9.80 6.57
C VAL A 394 1.67 9.73 7.60
N MET A 395 2.82 10.30 7.24
CA MET A 395 4.02 10.32 8.08
C MET A 395 4.18 11.70 8.69
N LYS A 396 4.89 11.76 9.82
CA LYS A 396 5.29 13.04 10.41
C LYS A 396 6.21 13.81 9.43
N GLY A 397 5.75 14.96 8.96
CA GLY A 397 6.48 15.89 8.11
C GLY A 397 7.06 17.07 8.88
N ASP A 398 8.06 17.73 8.29
CA ASP A 398 8.74 18.87 8.92
C ASP A 398 7.84 20.12 8.99
N TYR A 399 6.82 20.17 8.13
CA TYR A 399 5.89 21.30 7.98
C TYR A 399 4.49 21.02 8.53
N ASP A 400 4.28 19.91 9.26
CA ASP A 400 2.95 19.48 9.74
C ASP A 400 2.21 20.56 10.54
N ALA A 401 2.94 21.42 11.26
CA ALA A 401 2.37 22.52 12.05
C ALA A 401 1.73 23.63 11.18
N LEU A 402 2.09 23.70 9.89
CA LEU A 402 1.58 24.68 8.93
C LEU A 402 0.42 24.12 8.10
N LEU A 403 0.11 22.83 8.24
CA LEU A 403 -0.84 22.10 7.42
C LEU A 403 -2.20 21.94 8.11
N THR A 404 -3.26 21.79 7.31
CA THR A 404 -4.64 21.69 7.78
C THR A 404 -5.03 20.26 8.14
N TRP A 405 -5.18 19.97 9.43
CA TRP A 405 -5.58 18.65 9.92
C TRP A 405 -7.08 18.55 10.23
N PRO A 406 -7.71 17.39 10.00
CA PRO A 406 -7.16 16.15 9.43
C PRO A 406 -6.94 16.23 7.91
N LEU A 407 -6.15 15.32 7.33
CA LEU A 407 -5.89 15.27 5.89
C LEU A 407 -7.19 15.13 5.08
N GLN A 408 -7.58 16.17 4.33
CA GLN A 408 -8.77 16.21 3.47
C GLN A 408 -8.39 16.21 1.98
N LYS A 409 -7.70 15.17 1.52
CA LYS A 409 -7.30 15.01 0.11
C LYS A 409 -7.86 13.71 -0.45
N LYS A 410 -8.28 13.75 -1.72
CA LYS A 410 -8.66 12.54 -2.45
C LYS A 410 -7.41 11.74 -2.78
N ILE A 411 -7.42 10.45 -2.45
CA ILE A 411 -6.32 9.53 -2.70
C ILE A 411 -6.77 8.53 -3.75
N THR A 412 -5.93 8.32 -4.77
CA THR A 412 -6.16 7.34 -5.83
C THR A 412 -5.02 6.33 -5.78
N MET A 413 -5.35 5.05 -5.71
CA MET A 413 -4.39 3.94 -5.71
C MET A 413 -4.59 3.10 -6.95
N MET A 414 -3.51 2.74 -7.62
CA MET A 414 -3.55 1.96 -8.86
C MET A 414 -2.49 0.88 -8.81
N LEU A 415 -2.89 -0.35 -9.17
CA LEU A 415 -1.94 -1.41 -9.52
C LEU A 415 -1.80 -1.35 -11.04
N LEU A 416 -0.61 -0.97 -11.51
CA LEU A 416 -0.35 -0.83 -12.94
C LEU A 416 -0.14 -2.20 -13.55
N ASP A 417 -0.94 -2.49 -14.57
CA ASP A 417 -0.69 -3.64 -15.43
C ASP A 417 0.58 -3.38 -16.25
N GLN A 418 1.51 -4.34 -16.23
CA GLN A 418 2.75 -4.30 -17.02
C GLN A 418 2.62 -5.07 -18.33
N GLY A 419 1.40 -5.54 -18.64
CA GLY A 419 0.98 -5.91 -19.97
C GLY A 419 1.10 -4.71 -20.91
N MET A 420 2.32 -4.46 -21.38
CA MET A 420 2.58 -4.33 -22.79
C MET A 420 1.64 -3.42 -23.61
N GLU A 421 1.50 -2.14 -23.24
CA GLU A 421 1.27 -1.07 -24.21
C GLU A 421 2.63 -0.69 -24.83
N ILE A 422 2.95 -1.17 -26.04
CA ILE A 422 4.00 -0.57 -26.88
C ILE A 422 3.40 0.67 -27.53
N ILE A 423 4.11 1.79 -27.35
CA ILE A 423 4.02 3.04 -28.12
C ILE A 423 4.52 2.79 -29.55
#